data_AF-X1J5E4-F1
#
_entry.id   AF-X1J5E4-F1
#
_cell.length_a   1.000
_cell.length_b   1.000
_cell.length_c   1.000
_cell.angle_alpha   90.00
_cell.angle_beta   90.00
_cell.angle_gamma   90.00
#
_symmetry.space_group_name_H-M   'P 1'
#
loop_
_entity.id
_entity.type
_entity.pdbx_description
1 polymer ?
#
loop_
_entity_poly.entity_id
_entity_poly.type
_entity_poly.pdbx_seq_one_letter_code
_entity_poly.pdbx_strand_id
1 'polypeptide(L)'
;MLKYLLEKFDNLDILVIDADPDANIGDLIGKEIHFKETVSGKMAVLKDKIQKRQIPLNVSKDQIIESEVFEALIAMDDFDILEMGRGEGSGCYCSVNNTLKRIIDILSKNYDIVLIDSPAGLEHFARKTGRNVTDLIIVTDPS
;
A
#
# COMPACT_ATOMS: atom_id res chain seq x y z
N MET A 1 6.83 4.64 15.77
CA MET A 1 8.00 4.52 14.88
C MET A 1 8.14 5.74 13.98
N LEU A 2 7.17 6.02 13.09
CA LEU A 2 7.20 7.17 12.16
C LEU A 2 7.65 8.48 12.82
N LYS A 3 6.97 8.90 13.90
CA LYS A 3 7.32 10.12 14.65
C LYS A 3 8.80 10.16 15.07
N TYR A 4 9.36 9.05 15.52
CA TYR A 4 10.77 8.98 15.91
C TYR A 4 11.70 9.15 14.71
N LEU A 5 11.37 8.58 13.55
CA LEU A 5 12.16 8.76 12.33
C LEU A 5 12.17 10.22 11.88
N LEU A 6 10.99 10.85 11.84
CA LEU A 6 10.83 12.26 11.48
C LEU A 6 11.58 13.22 12.44
N GLU A 7 11.65 12.89 13.73
CA GLU A 7 12.36 13.72 14.72
C GLU A 7 13.89 13.52 14.73
N LYS A 8 14.39 12.42 14.17
CA LYS A 8 15.81 12.03 14.28
C LYS A 8 16.60 12.16 13.00
N PHE A 9 15.93 12.12 11.86
CA PHE A 9 16.57 12.15 10.56
C PHE A 9 15.93 13.23 9.71
N ASP A 10 16.76 14.09 9.15
CA ASP A 10 16.34 15.07 8.15
C ASP A 10 16.50 14.47 6.75
N ASN A 11 15.57 14.77 5.84
CA ASN A 11 15.61 14.37 4.41
C ASN A 11 15.57 12.85 4.16
N LEU A 12 14.70 12.12 4.85
CA LEU A 12 14.36 10.75 4.45
C LEU A 12 13.08 10.75 3.63
N ASP A 13 13.11 10.10 2.48
CA ASP A 13 11.89 9.80 1.72
C ASP A 13 11.19 8.62 2.40
N ILE A 14 10.15 8.89 3.18
CA ILE A 14 9.41 7.89 3.95
C ILE A 14 8.06 7.60 3.30
N LEU A 15 7.76 6.31 3.11
CA LEU A 15 6.45 5.83 2.74
C LEU A 15 5.81 5.05 3.89
N VAL A 16 4.56 5.33 4.19
CA VAL A 16 3.72 4.58 5.12
C VAL A 16 2.64 3.85 4.34
N ILE A 17 2.65 2.52 4.38
CA ILE A 17 1.62 1.68 3.78
C ILE A 17 0.71 1.16 4.88
N ASP A 18 -0.56 1.50 4.81
CA ASP A 18 -1.59 0.92 5.65
C ASP A 18 -2.19 -0.29 4.94
N ALA A 19 -1.80 -1.49 5.37
CA ALA A 19 -2.26 -2.77 4.83
C ALA A 19 -3.42 -3.38 5.61
N ASP A 20 -3.96 -2.69 6.61
CA ASP A 20 -5.15 -3.13 7.32
C ASP A 20 -6.42 -2.68 6.56
N PRO A 21 -7.26 -3.61 6.08
CA PRO A 21 -8.50 -3.27 5.38
C PRO A 21 -9.53 -2.54 6.25
N ASP A 22 -9.40 -2.56 7.57
CA ASP A 22 -10.32 -1.90 8.51
C ASP A 22 -9.75 -0.58 9.06
N ALA A 23 -8.58 -0.14 8.60
CA ALA A 23 -7.94 1.06 9.10
C ALA A 23 -8.50 2.36 8.52
N ASN A 24 -8.31 3.44 9.29
CA ASN A 24 -8.88 4.77 9.06
C ASN A 24 -7.77 5.82 9.06
N ILE A 25 -6.71 5.62 8.27
CA ILE A 25 -5.58 6.58 8.23
C ILE A 25 -6.05 7.99 7.81
N GLY A 26 -7.14 8.08 7.05
CA GLY A 26 -7.83 9.34 6.73
C GLY A 26 -8.23 10.15 7.96
N ASP A 27 -8.84 9.51 8.95
CA ASP A 27 -9.24 10.17 10.20
C ASP A 27 -8.02 10.68 10.97
N LEU A 28 -6.92 9.93 10.96
CA LEU A 28 -5.67 10.30 11.63
C LEU A 28 -5.03 11.54 11.00
N ILE A 29 -5.09 11.66 9.67
CA ILE A 29 -4.50 12.80 8.93
C ILE A 29 -5.51 13.92 8.64
N GLY A 30 -6.75 13.78 9.11
CA GLY A 30 -7.83 14.75 8.89
C GLY A 30 -8.24 14.90 7.43
N LYS A 31 -8.07 13.85 6.61
CA LYS A 31 -8.49 13.81 5.20
C LYS A 31 -9.56 12.75 5.01
N GLU A 32 -10.62 13.09 4.28
CA GLU A 32 -11.57 12.10 3.80
C GLU A 32 -10.92 11.35 2.63
N ILE A 33 -10.73 10.03 2.78
CA ILE A 33 -10.19 9.16 1.73
C ILE A 33 -11.34 8.33 1.18
N HIS A 34 -11.65 8.50 -0.10
CA HIS A 34 -12.69 7.71 -0.75
C HIS A 34 -12.13 6.37 -1.22
N PHE A 35 -12.97 5.32 -1.23
CA PHE A 35 -12.57 3.98 -1.69
C PHE A 35 -11.82 3.99 -3.03
N LYS A 36 -12.25 4.79 -4.00
CA LYS A 36 -11.63 4.92 -5.34
C LYS A 36 -10.18 5.44 -5.33
N GLU A 37 -9.75 6.05 -4.23
CA GLU A 37 -8.41 6.60 -4.01
C GLU A 37 -7.49 5.56 -3.36
N THR A 38 -8.05 4.55 -2.70
CA THR A 38 -7.29 3.41 -2.17
C THR A 38 -6.81 2.48 -3.30
N VAL A 39 -5.77 1.70 -3.01
CA VAL A 39 -5.27 0.66 -3.93
C VAL A 39 -6.39 -0.28 -4.37
N SER A 40 -7.20 -0.77 -3.42
CA SER A 40 -8.30 -1.70 -3.72
C SER A 40 -9.32 -1.08 -4.66
N GLY A 41 -9.67 0.21 -4.49
CA GLY A 41 -10.57 0.91 -5.39
C GLY A 41 -9.98 1.13 -6.78
N LYS A 42 -8.71 1.54 -6.87
CA LYS A 42 -7.99 1.67 -8.14
C LYS A 42 -7.95 0.33 -8.89
N MET A 43 -7.67 -0.77 -8.20
CA MET A 43 -7.68 -2.12 -8.79
C MET A 43 -9.09 -2.55 -9.22
N ALA A 44 -10.14 -2.17 -8.48
CA ALA A 44 -11.53 -2.44 -8.86
C ALA A 44 -11.91 -1.69 -10.15
N VAL A 45 -11.57 -0.40 -10.24
CA VAL A 45 -11.77 0.42 -11.45
C VAL A 45 -10.99 -0.15 -12.63
N LEU A 46 -9.73 -0.55 -12.42
CA LEU A 46 -8.91 -1.16 -13.45
C LEU A 46 -9.51 -2.47 -13.96
N LYS A 47 -10.03 -3.31 -13.05
CA LYS A 47 -10.70 -4.56 -13.41
C LYS A 47 -11.94 -4.31 -14.28
N ASP A 48 -12.75 -3.31 -13.95
CA ASP A 48 -13.90 -2.91 -14.76
C ASP A 48 -13.49 -2.42 -16.17
N LYS A 49 -12.45 -1.57 -16.26
CA LYS A 49 -11.86 -1.13 -17.55
C LYS A 49 -11.41 -2.32 -18.40
N ILE A 50 -10.77 -3.34 -17.80
CA ILE A 50 -10.34 -4.57 -18.48
C ILE A 50 -11.55 -5.34 -19.03
N GLN A 51 -12.59 -5.55 -18.21
CA GLN A 51 -13.79 -6.27 -18.61
C GLN A 51 -14.51 -5.58 -19.78
N LYS A 52 -14.52 -4.24 -19.78
CA LYS A 52 -15.09 -3.42 -20.86
C LYS A 52 -14.17 -3.27 -22.07
N ARG A 53 -12.98 -3.88 -22.07
CA ARG A 53 -11.95 -3.76 -23.14
C ARG A 53 -11.54 -2.31 -23.42
N GLN A 54 -11.48 -1.48 -22.38
CA GLN A 54 -11.14 -0.07 -22.44
C GLN A 54 -9.65 0.22 -22.15
N ILE A 55 -8.81 -0.82 -22.18
CA ILE A 55 -7.39 -0.70 -21.88
C ILE A 55 -6.58 -0.61 -23.18
N PRO A 56 -5.60 0.32 -23.28
CA PRO A 56 -4.71 0.40 -24.43
C PRO A 56 -3.95 -0.92 -24.64
N LEU A 57 -3.99 -1.45 -25.86
CA LEU A 57 -3.31 -2.71 -26.22
C LEU A 57 -1.78 -2.59 -26.29
N ASN A 58 -1.27 -1.36 -26.35
CA ASN A 58 0.16 -1.05 -26.49
C ASN A 58 0.89 -0.81 -25.15
N VAL A 59 0.18 -0.83 -24.03
CA VAL A 59 0.76 -0.65 -22.69
C VAL A 59 0.70 -1.98 -21.96
N SER A 60 1.78 -2.35 -21.26
CA SER A 60 1.76 -3.57 -20.46
C SER A 60 0.78 -3.40 -19.28
N LYS A 61 0.11 -4.48 -18.87
CA LYS A 61 -0.73 -4.46 -17.66
C LYS A 61 0.08 -3.99 -16.45
N ASP A 62 1.37 -4.27 -16.46
CA ASP A 62 2.24 -3.95 -15.35
C ASP A 62 2.45 -2.44 -15.17
N GLN A 63 2.67 -1.72 -16.27
CA GLN A 63 2.79 -0.26 -16.27
C GLN A 63 1.49 0.43 -15.85
N ILE A 64 0.34 -0.14 -16.22
CA ILE A 64 -0.95 0.43 -15.83
C ILE A 64 -1.18 0.26 -14.32
N ILE A 65 -0.91 -0.92 -13.78
CA ILE A 65 -1.00 -1.16 -12.33
C ILE A 65 -0.06 -0.21 -11.58
N GLU A 66 1.18 -0.08 -12.05
CA GLU A 66 2.17 0.83 -11.46
C GLU A 66 1.67 2.29 -11.47
N SER A 67 1.14 2.77 -12.60
CA SER A 67 0.52 4.10 -12.71
C SER A 67 -0.63 4.29 -11.71
N GLU A 68 -1.54 3.32 -11.60
CA GLU A 68 -2.70 3.40 -10.70
C GLU A 68 -2.27 3.34 -9.22
N VAL A 69 -1.17 2.66 -8.90
CA VAL A 69 -0.56 2.65 -7.54
C VAL A 69 0.07 4.00 -7.21
N PHE A 70 0.83 4.60 -8.14
CA PHE A 70 1.39 5.93 -7.93
C PHE A 70 0.30 7.00 -7.77
N GLU A 71 -0.81 6.88 -8.52
CA GLU A 71 -1.97 7.77 -8.35
C GLU A 71 -2.72 7.59 -7.02
N ALA A 72 -2.51 6.48 -6.31
CA ALA A 72 -3.12 6.23 -5.00
C ALA A 72 -2.28 6.80 -3.84
N LEU A 73 -1.08 7.32 -4.11
CA LEU A 73 -0.25 7.93 -3.09
C LEU A 73 -0.85 9.25 -2.60
N ILE A 74 -0.88 9.39 -1.29
CA ILE A 74 -1.30 10.61 -0.60
C ILE A 74 -0.04 11.30 -0.11
N ALA A 75 0.36 12.36 -0.80
CA ALA A 75 1.50 13.17 -0.40
C ALA A 75 1.18 13.95 0.89
N MET A 76 2.12 13.88 1.84
CA MET A 76 2.17 14.75 3.02
C MET A 76 3.44 15.61 2.95
N ASP A 77 3.63 16.49 3.94
CA ASP A 77 4.76 17.41 3.93
C ASP A 77 6.11 16.69 4.12
N ASP A 78 6.16 15.66 4.98
CA ASP A 78 7.40 14.96 5.36
C ASP A 78 7.43 13.46 5.02
N PHE A 79 6.32 12.91 4.52
CA PHE A 79 6.19 11.48 4.19
C PHE A 79 5.01 11.25 3.25
N ASP A 80 4.96 10.11 2.58
CA ASP A 80 3.83 9.71 1.77
C ASP A 80 3.04 8.58 2.45
N ILE A 81 1.75 8.52 2.14
CA ILE A 81 0.85 7.49 2.64
C ILE A 81 0.26 6.72 1.47
N LEU A 82 0.15 5.41 1.62
CA LEU A 82 -0.60 4.55 0.73
C LEU A 82 -1.61 3.73 1.53
N GLU A 83 -2.88 3.92 1.24
CA GLU A 83 -3.96 3.15 1.85
C GLU A 83 -4.35 1.96 0.94
N MET A 84 -4.24 0.74 1.46
CA MET A 84 -4.63 -0.45 0.70
C MET A 84 -6.13 -0.50 0.47
N GLY A 85 -6.92 -0.07 1.46
CA GLY A 85 -8.38 -0.09 1.44
C GLY A 85 -8.98 -1.51 1.44
N ARG A 86 -10.26 -1.60 1.77
CA ARG A 86 -10.99 -2.87 1.79
C ARG A 86 -11.43 -3.31 0.39
N GLY A 87 -11.07 -4.52 -0.02
CA GLY A 87 -11.59 -5.09 -1.27
C GLY A 87 -13.11 -5.38 -1.20
N GLU A 88 -13.85 -5.07 -2.27
CA GLU A 88 -15.27 -5.47 -2.38
C GLU A 88 -15.41 -6.94 -2.85
N GLY A 89 -16.27 -7.72 -2.16
CA GLY A 89 -16.74 -9.04 -2.59
C GLY A 89 -16.25 -10.24 -1.78
N SER A 90 -17.02 -11.33 -1.79
CA SER A 90 -16.69 -12.60 -1.11
C SER A 90 -15.52 -13.32 -1.80
N GLY A 91 -14.38 -13.42 -1.10
CA GLY A 91 -13.28 -14.32 -1.48
C GLY A 91 -11.96 -13.69 -1.95
N CYS A 92 -11.74 -12.37 -1.81
CA CYS A 92 -10.54 -11.70 -2.36
C CYS A 92 -9.32 -11.55 -1.44
N TYR A 93 -9.24 -12.22 -0.28
CA TYR A 93 -8.03 -12.19 0.56
C TYR A 93 -6.78 -12.76 -0.15
N CYS A 94 -6.94 -13.65 -1.13
CA CYS A 94 -5.84 -14.15 -1.95
C CYS A 94 -5.24 -13.09 -2.90
N SER A 95 -5.94 -11.98 -3.15
CA SER A 95 -5.50 -10.92 -4.08
C SER A 95 -4.76 -9.76 -3.41
N VAL A 96 -5.16 -9.38 -2.19
CA VAL A 96 -4.53 -8.29 -1.41
C VAL A 96 -3.04 -8.56 -1.20
N ASN A 97 -2.69 -9.81 -0.89
CA ASN A 97 -1.31 -10.21 -0.64
C ASN A 97 -0.41 -10.08 -1.86
N ASN A 98 -0.87 -10.51 -3.04
CA ASN A 98 -0.07 -10.38 -4.26
C ASN A 98 0.03 -8.92 -4.72
N THR A 99 -1.04 -8.14 -4.51
CA THR A 99 -1.04 -6.71 -4.78
C THR A 99 -0.08 -5.96 -3.86
N LEU A 100 -0.11 -6.22 -2.55
CA LEU A 100 0.79 -5.60 -1.56
C LEU A 100 2.26 -5.90 -1.87
N LYS A 101 2.59 -7.16 -2.16
CA LYS A 101 3.96 -7.54 -2.56
C LYS A 101 4.46 -6.76 -3.76
N ARG A 102 3.62 -6.65 -4.78
CA ARG A 102 3.92 -5.95 -6.01
C ARG A 102 4.09 -4.45 -5.76
N ILE A 103 3.24 -3.87 -4.92
CA ILE A 103 3.33 -2.46 -4.51
C ILE A 103 4.63 -2.19 -3.77
N ILE A 104 5.00 -3.05 -2.82
CA ILE A 104 6.29 -2.95 -2.13
C ILE A 104 7.44 -3.00 -3.15
N ASP A 105 7.42 -3.94 -4.10
CA ASP A 105 8.47 -4.05 -5.13
C ASP A 105 8.56 -2.80 -6.03
N ILE A 106 7.44 -2.15 -6.34
CA ILE A 106 7.36 -0.92 -7.13
C ILE A 106 7.88 0.27 -6.30
N LEU A 107 7.29 0.49 -5.12
CA LEU A 107 7.49 1.72 -4.35
C LEU A 107 8.79 1.73 -3.57
N SER A 108 9.28 0.59 -3.07
CA SER A 108 10.56 0.50 -2.34
C SER A 108 11.79 1.00 -3.12
N LYS A 109 11.68 1.23 -4.44
CA LYS A 109 12.77 1.82 -5.24
C LYS A 109 12.89 3.34 -5.07
N ASN A 110 11.83 3.99 -4.61
CA ASN A 110 11.67 5.43 -4.63
C ASN A 110 11.65 6.05 -3.23
N TYR A 111 11.79 5.25 -2.18
CA TYR A 111 11.77 5.70 -0.78
C TYR A 111 12.94 5.07 -0.03
N ASP A 112 13.53 5.83 0.88
CA ASP A 112 14.59 5.36 1.78
C ASP A 112 14.05 4.38 2.83
N ILE A 113 12.84 4.66 3.34
CA ILE A 113 12.17 3.84 4.35
C ILE A 113 10.73 3.60 3.95
N VAL A 114 10.32 2.33 3.94
CA VAL A 114 8.91 1.94 3.81
C VAL A 114 8.45 1.31 5.13
N LEU A 115 7.55 1.99 5.82
CA LEU A 115 6.84 1.46 6.99
C LEU A 115 5.55 0.81 6.52
N ILE A 116 5.28 -0.41 6.98
CA ILE A 116 4.06 -1.13 6.63
C ILE A 116 3.33 -1.45 7.92
N ASP A 117 2.15 -0.86 8.11
CA ASP A 117 1.23 -1.26 9.16
C ASP A 117 0.35 -2.38 8.64
N SER A 118 0.23 -3.45 9.41
CA SER A 118 -0.33 -4.70 8.91
C SER A 118 -0.88 -5.53 10.07
N PRO A 119 -2.11 -6.08 9.96
CA PRO A 119 -2.66 -6.95 10.98
C PRO A 119 -1.82 -8.23 11.18
N ALA A 120 -1.98 -8.85 12.35
CA ALA A 120 -1.36 -10.12 12.68
C ALA A 120 -1.75 -11.23 11.67
N GLY A 121 -0.81 -12.12 11.36
CA GLY A 121 -0.93 -13.16 10.35
C GLY A 121 -0.41 -12.76 8.97
N LEU A 122 -0.16 -11.47 8.73
CA LEU A 122 0.43 -10.98 7.47
C LEU A 122 1.98 -10.95 7.49
N GLU A 123 2.62 -11.25 8.63
CA GLU A 123 4.08 -11.39 8.75
C GLU A 123 4.66 -12.56 7.92
N HIS A 124 3.82 -13.51 7.52
CA HIS A 124 4.24 -14.62 6.64
C HIS A 124 4.51 -14.17 5.20
N PHE A 125 4.05 -12.97 4.79
CA PHE A 125 4.21 -12.45 3.44
C PHE A 125 5.56 -11.77 3.22
N ALA A 126 6.12 -11.17 4.27
CA ALA A 126 7.47 -10.62 4.34
C ALA A 126 8.58 -11.62 3.95
N ARG A 127 8.34 -12.93 4.17
CA ARG A 127 9.31 -14.02 3.91
C ARG A 127 9.31 -14.55 2.47
N LYS A 128 8.36 -14.12 1.62
CA LYS A 128 8.15 -14.67 0.26
C LYS A 128 8.17 -13.59 -0.84
N THR A 129 8.83 -12.46 -0.63
CA THR A 129 9.04 -11.39 -1.62
C THR A 129 10.47 -11.43 -2.16
N GLY A 130 10.67 -10.97 -3.40
CA GLY A 130 12.01 -10.87 -4.00
C GLY A 130 12.85 -9.73 -3.42
N ARG A 131 12.19 -8.78 -2.73
CA ARG A 131 12.79 -7.78 -1.84
C ARG A 131 12.29 -8.01 -0.43
N ASN A 132 13.23 -8.35 0.44
CA ASN A 132 12.95 -8.74 1.80
C ASN A 132 12.46 -7.54 2.59
N VAL A 133 11.41 -7.72 3.39
CA VAL A 133 11.26 -6.92 4.61
C VAL A 133 12.55 -7.09 5.39
N THR A 134 13.28 -5.99 5.62
CA THR A 134 14.58 -6.02 6.29
C THR A 134 14.42 -6.30 7.77
N ASP A 135 13.39 -5.70 8.38
CA ASP A 135 13.14 -5.72 9.81
C ASP A 135 11.65 -5.96 10.08
N LEU A 136 11.37 -6.93 10.96
CA LEU A 136 10.01 -7.23 11.42
C LEU A 136 9.85 -6.79 12.88
N ILE A 137 8.93 -5.85 13.12
CA ILE A 137 8.58 -5.38 14.46
C ILE A 137 7.26 -6.04 14.85
N ILE A 138 7.28 -6.84 15.91
CA ILE A 138 6.08 -7.46 16.47
C ILE A 138 5.69 -6.69 17.72
N VAL A 139 4.48 -6.15 17.73
CA VAL A 139 3.89 -5.47 18.90
C VAL A 139 3.00 -6.47 19.61
N THR A 140 3.22 -6.65 20.92
CA THR A 140 2.45 -7.56 21.76
C THR A 140 2.18 -6.90 23.10
N ASP A 141 1.00 -7.14 23.65
CA ASP A 141 0.68 -6.77 25.03
C ASP A 141 1.16 -7.85 26.02
N PRO A 142 1.47 -7.46 27.27
CA PRO A 142 1.78 -8.40 28.34
C PRO A 142 0.49 -9.05 28.87
N SER A 143 0.05 -10.12 28.23
CA SER A 143 -1.05 -10.99 28.70
C SER A 143 -0.79 -12.45 28.38
#